data_AF-A0A3L7VHK0-F1
#
_entry.id   AF-A0A3L7VHK0-F1
#
_cell.length_a   1.000
_cell.length_b   1.000
_cell.length_c   1.000
_cell.angle_alpha   90.00
_cell.angle_beta   90.00
_cell.angle_gamma   90.00
#
_symmetry.space_group_name_H-M   'P 1'
#
loop_
_entity.id
_entity.type
_entity.pdbx_description
1 polymer ?
#
loop_
_entity_poly.entity_id
_entity_poly.type
_entity_poly.pdbx_seq_one_letter_code
_entity_poly.pdbx_strand_id
1 'polypeptide(L)'
;MKQGVKQGVKQGVKQERKEGLERERAELIEMAGALLEGRFGPLPTKILADLKSRTRQELRSMITNIFRITSLEELDFDGLK
;
A
#
# COMPACT_ATOMS: atom_id res chain seq x y z
N MET A 1 -31.67 -11.86 -24.79
CA MET A 1 -30.19 -11.93 -24.90
C MET A 1 -29.44 -10.67 -24.46
N LYS A 2 -30.02 -9.45 -24.45
CA LYS A 2 -29.29 -8.20 -24.12
C LYS A 2 -29.05 -7.91 -22.62
N GLN A 3 -29.74 -8.58 -21.69
CA GLN A 3 -29.61 -8.31 -20.24
C GLN A 3 -28.43 -9.04 -19.57
N GLY A 4 -28.12 -10.28 -19.98
CA GLY A 4 -27.00 -11.04 -19.41
C GLY A 4 -25.63 -10.41 -19.66
N VAL A 5 -25.45 -9.78 -20.83
CA VAL A 5 -24.21 -9.08 -21.19
C VAL A 5 -23.98 -7.85 -20.29
N LYS A 6 -25.03 -7.08 -19.96
CA LYS A 6 -24.90 -5.91 -19.07
C LYS A 6 -24.54 -6.28 -17.63
N GLN A 7 -25.05 -7.40 -17.11
CA GLN A 7 -24.69 -7.88 -15.77
C GLN A 7 -23.26 -8.44 -15.74
N GLY A 8 -22.86 -9.22 -16.75
CA GLY A 8 -21.51 -9.77 -16.86
C GLY A 8 -20.43 -8.69 -16.93
N VAL A 9 -20.65 -7.65 -17.75
CA VAL A 9 -19.72 -6.50 -17.84
C VAL A 9 -19.62 -5.75 -16.50
N LYS A 10 -20.75 -5.52 -15.81
CA LYS A 10 -20.74 -4.80 -14.52
C LYS A 10 -20.06 -5.60 -13.40
N GLN A 11 -20.17 -6.93 -13.40
CA GLN A 11 -19.46 -7.79 -12.46
C GLN A 11 -17.97 -7.90 -12.79
N GLY A 12 -17.62 -8.10 -14.06
CA GLY A 12 -16.22 -8.15 -14.51
C GLY A 12 -15.45 -6.88 -14.14
N VAL A 13 -16.00 -5.70 -14.47
CA VAL A 13 -15.36 -4.41 -14.13
C VAL A 13 -15.20 -4.21 -12.62
N LYS A 14 -16.13 -4.70 -11.80
CA LYS A 14 -16.01 -4.59 -10.33
C LYS A 14 -14.91 -5.50 -9.78
N GLN A 15 -14.79 -6.71 -10.31
CA GLN A 15 -13.79 -7.68 -9.88
C GLN A 15 -12.39 -7.24 -10.29
N GLU A 16 -12.19 -6.86 -11.55
CA GLU A 16 -10.92 -6.32 -12.05
C GLU A 16 -10.48 -5.09 -11.26
N ARG A 17 -11.41 -4.19 -10.93
CA ARG A 17 -11.11 -3.02 -10.10
C ARG A 17 -10.65 -3.42 -8.70
N LYS A 18 -11.28 -4.41 -8.08
CA LYS A 18 -10.89 -4.86 -6.73
C LYS A 18 -9.51 -5.53 -6.76
N GLU A 19 -9.27 -6.42 -7.71
CA GLU A 19 -7.98 -7.10 -7.87
C GLU A 19 -6.85 -6.11 -8.19
N GLY A 20 -7.11 -5.09 -9.02
CA GLY A 20 -6.17 -4.01 -9.30
C GLY A 20 -5.82 -3.18 -8.06
N LEU A 21 -6.80 -2.90 -7.19
CA LEU A 21 -6.57 -2.16 -5.95
C LEU A 21 -5.74 -2.95 -4.93
N GLU A 22 -5.96 -4.27 -4.83
CA GLU A 22 -5.17 -5.13 -3.94
C GLU A 22 -3.73 -5.30 -4.44
N ARG A 23 -3.53 -5.47 -5.77
CA ARG A 23 -2.19 -5.52 -6.36
C ARG A 23 -1.42 -4.22 -6.14
N GLU A 24 -2.06 -3.08 -6.43
CA GLU A 24 -1.45 -1.77 -6.22
C GLU A 24 -1.03 -1.57 -4.75
N ARG A 25 -1.86 -2.03 -3.81
CA ARG A 25 -1.53 -1.96 -2.39
C ARG A 25 -0.33 -2.85 -2.03
N ALA A 26 -0.27 -4.07 -2.55
CA ALA A 26 0.86 -4.97 -2.33
C ALA A 26 2.16 -4.36 -2.86
N GLU A 27 2.15 -3.81 -4.07
CA GLU A 27 3.30 -3.12 -4.68
C GLU A 27 3.78 -1.93 -3.82
N LEU A 28 2.85 -1.17 -3.23
CA LEU A 28 3.20 -0.06 -2.32
C LEU A 28 3.82 -0.54 -1.01
N ILE A 29 3.38 -1.69 -0.47
CA ILE A 29 3.98 -2.29 0.73
C ILE A 29 5.42 -2.72 0.41
N GLU A 30 5.62 -3.41 -0.71
CA GLU A 30 6.95 -3.86 -1.14
C GLU A 30 7.90 -2.67 -1.39
N MET A 31 7.41 -1.63 -2.07
CA MET A 31 8.21 -0.41 -2.32
C MET A 31 8.57 0.32 -1.03
N ALA A 32 7.60 0.51 -0.12
CA ALA A 32 7.86 1.14 1.17
C ALA A 32 8.87 0.31 2.00
N GLY A 33 8.70 -1.01 2.03
CA GLY A 33 9.63 -1.93 2.71
C GLY A 33 11.03 -1.84 2.14
N ALA A 34 11.19 -1.92 0.81
CA ALA A 34 12.51 -1.86 0.17
C ALA A 34 13.22 -0.51 0.38
N LEU A 35 12.48 0.60 0.36
CA LEU A 35 13.06 1.93 0.63
C LEU A 35 13.51 2.08 2.09
N LEU A 36 12.71 1.57 3.02
CA LEU A 36 13.05 1.58 4.44
C LEU A 36 14.25 0.66 4.71
N GLU A 37 14.27 -0.54 4.13
CA GLU A 37 15.40 -1.47 4.22
C GLU A 37 16.68 -0.88 3.62
N GLY A 38 16.58 -0.23 2.47
CA GLY A 38 17.72 0.41 1.82
C GLY A 38 18.31 1.56 2.64
N ARG A 39 17.50 2.24 3.47
CA ARG A 39 17.94 3.38 4.29
C ARG A 39 18.41 2.97 5.69
N PHE A 40 17.70 2.04 6.32
CA PHE A 40 17.88 1.71 7.74
C PHE A 40 18.37 0.28 7.99
N GLY A 41 18.52 -0.53 6.93
CA GLY A 41 18.83 -1.95 7.05
C GLY A 41 17.58 -2.80 7.35
N PRO A 42 17.77 -4.08 7.72
CA PRO A 42 16.67 -5.02 7.91
C PRO A 42 15.58 -4.48 8.85
N LEU A 43 14.31 -4.55 8.43
CA LEU A 43 13.22 -3.97 9.19
C LEU A 43 12.75 -4.87 10.34
N PRO A 44 12.48 -4.30 11.52
CA PRO A 44 11.81 -5.02 12.59
C PRO A 44 10.44 -5.56 12.14
N THR A 45 10.06 -6.74 12.63
CA THR A 45 8.77 -7.37 12.31
C THR A 45 7.57 -6.45 12.58
N LYS A 46 7.65 -5.59 13.60
CA LYS A 46 6.62 -4.59 13.90
C LYS A 46 6.40 -3.63 12.74
N ILE A 47 7.46 -3.11 12.13
CA ILE A 47 7.40 -2.18 11.00
C ILE A 47 6.76 -2.86 9.79
N LEU A 48 7.12 -4.11 9.51
CA LEU A 48 6.51 -4.90 8.44
C LEU A 48 5.02 -5.15 8.67
N ALA A 49 4.61 -5.41 9.92
CA ALA A 49 3.20 -5.55 10.28
C ALA A 49 2.44 -4.22 10.13
N ASP A 50 3.06 -3.11 10.51
CA ASP A 50 2.50 -1.78 10.36
C ASP A 50 2.31 -1.43 8.88
N LEU A 51 3.30 -1.66 8.00
CA LEU A 51 3.13 -1.47 6.56
C LEU A 51 1.93 -2.26 6.00
N LYS A 52 1.74 -3.50 6.47
CA LYS A 52 0.64 -4.38 6.07
C LYS A 52 -0.71 -3.97 6.62
N SER A 53 -0.80 -3.10 7.62
CA SER A 53 -2.09 -2.60 8.14
C SER A 53 -2.51 -1.28 7.49
N ARG A 54 -1.57 -0.56 6.84
CA ARG A 54 -1.83 0.76 6.26
C ARG A 54 -2.68 0.71 4.99
N THR A 55 -3.44 1.78 4.79
CA THR A 55 -4.16 2.05 3.55
C THR A 55 -3.20 2.46 2.45
N ARG A 56 -3.68 2.35 1.21
CA ARG A 56 -2.94 2.80 0.02
C ARG A 56 -2.48 4.26 0.10
N GLN A 57 -3.32 5.14 0.66
CA GLN A 57 -3.01 6.57 0.75
C GLN A 57 -1.91 6.84 1.77
N GLU A 58 -1.97 6.17 2.93
CA GLU A 58 -0.91 6.25 3.95
C GLU A 58 0.42 5.73 3.40
N LEU A 59 0.42 4.59 2.71
CA LEU A 59 1.63 4.04 2.08
C LEU A 59 2.24 5.00 1.05
N ARG A 60 1.43 5.61 0.18
CA ARG A 60 1.89 6.62 -0.78
C ARG A 60 2.49 7.82 -0.08
N SER A 61 1.82 8.35 0.94
CA SER A 61 2.31 9.48 1.72
C SER A 61 3.64 9.15 2.41
N MET A 62 3.75 7.96 3.01
CA MET A 62 4.98 7.49 3.63
C MET A 62 6.12 7.41 2.63
N ILE A 63 5.92 6.80 1.46
CA ILE A 63 6.93 6.72 0.38
C ILE A 63 7.41 8.12 -0.03
N THR A 64 6.50 9.10 -0.12
CA THR A 64 6.90 10.47 -0.49
C THR A 64 7.69 11.18 0.61
N ASN A 65 7.52 10.79 1.88
CA ASN A 65 8.15 11.43 3.02
C ASN A 65 9.33 10.64 3.61
N ILE A 66 9.59 9.42 3.13
CA ILE A 66 10.62 8.50 3.66
C ILE A 66 12.03 9.07 3.65
N PHE A 67 12.33 10.01 2.74
CA PHE A 67 13.64 10.65 2.65
C PHE A 67 13.84 11.71 3.74
N ARG A 68 12.75 12.18 4.37
CA ARG A 68 12.75 13.23 5.39
C ARG A 68 12.99 12.69 6.80
N ILE A 69 12.73 11.40 7.03
CA ILE A 69 12.93 10.75 8.33
C ILE A 69 14.39 10.34 8.52
N THR A 70 14.92 10.50 9.73
CA THR A 70 16.31 10.15 10.06
C THR A 70 16.45 8.85 10.85
N SER A 71 15.34 8.31 11.36
CA SER A 71 15.30 7.03 12.05
C SER A 71 13.98 6.28 11.82
N LEU A 72 13.91 5.00 12.21
CA LEU A 72 12.68 4.21 12.14
C LEU A 72 11.66 4.62 13.22
N GLU A 73 12.10 5.22 14.32
CA GLU A 73 11.25 5.75 15.39
C GLU A 73 10.50 7.01 14.95
N GLU A 74 11.06 7.75 14.00
CA GLU A 74 10.42 8.90 13.35
C GLU A 74 9.37 8.51 12.30
N LEU A 75 9.25 7.21 11.98
CA LEU A 75 8.05 6.74 11.28
C LEU A 75 6.88 6.87 12.23
N ASP A 76 6.30 8.07 12.26
CA ASP A 76 5.02 8.30 12.90
C ASP A 76 3.95 7.66 12.01
N PHE A 77 3.72 6.38 12.26
CA PHE A 77 2.68 5.63 11.58
C PHE A 77 1.28 6.16 11.93
N ASP A 78 1.11 6.95 13.00
CA ASP A 78 -0.17 7.47 13.45
C ASP A 78 -0.41 8.95 13.09
N GLY A 79 0.59 9.61 12.48
CA GLY A 79 0.66 11.06 12.32
C GLY A 79 0.35 11.65 10.94
N LEU A 80 -0.23 10.91 10.00
CA LEU A 80 -0.69 11.48 8.71
C LEU A 80 -2.09 12.12 8.81
N LYS A 81 -2.27 13.03 9.77
CA LYS A 81 -3.43 13.94 9.85
C LYS A 81 -3.11 15.31 9.28
#